data_AF-A0A965YQ44-F1
#
_entry.id   AF-A0A965YQ44-F1
#
_cell.length_a   1.000
_cell.length_b   1.000
_cell.length_c   1.000
_cell.angle_alpha   90.00
_cell.angle_beta   90.00
_cell.angle_gamma   90.00
#
_symmetry.space_group_name_H-M   'P 1'
#
loop_
_entity.id
_entity.type
_entity.pdbx_description
1 polymer ?
#
loop_
_entity_poly.entity_id
_entity_poly.type
_entity_poly.pdbx_seq_one_letter_code
_entity_poly.pdbx_strand_id
1 'polypeptide(L)'
;MANAMQELMDMKIWMLWRWATDQKGKPTKKPFAAKGGATGTDDKWSHTWVTYSEAVKAKEHNSAAAGVGFKIPKGYYFIDIDHKELTDPLVQTILARHDSYAE
;
A
#
# COMPACT_ATOMS: atom_id res chain seq x y z
N MET A 1 19.27 -4.87 12.31
CA MET A 1 19.17 -4.37 10.93
C MET A 1 18.04 -3.36 10.89
N ALA A 2 18.20 -2.23 10.20
CA ALA A 2 17.07 -1.33 9.96
C ALA A 2 16.05 -2.07 9.09
N ASN A 3 14.76 -1.80 9.31
CA ASN A 3 13.70 -2.33 8.45
C ASN A 3 13.92 -1.78 7.01
N ALA A 4 13.90 -2.65 6.00
CA ALA A 4 14.07 -2.26 4.59
C ALA A 4 13.04 -1.20 4.14
N MET A 5 11.89 -1.15 4.82
CA MET A 5 10.82 -0.18 4.56
C MET A 5 10.87 1.07 5.43
N GLN A 6 11.86 1.21 6.33
CA GLN A 6 11.86 2.30 7.33
C GLN A 6 11.73 3.68 6.68
N GLU A 7 12.48 3.93 5.60
CA GLU A 7 12.40 5.18 4.85
C GLU A 7 10.97 5.46 4.37
N LEU A 8 10.29 4.47 3.77
CA LEU A 8 8.90 4.63 3.32
C LEU A 8 7.95 4.81 4.51
N MET A 9 8.15 4.09 5.60
CA MET A 9 7.31 4.16 6.80
C MET A 9 7.28 5.57 7.42
N ASP A 10 8.39 6.29 7.34
CA ASP A 10 8.53 7.66 7.86
C ASP A 10 7.96 8.73 6.91
N MET A 11 7.72 8.40 5.64
CA MET A 11 7.11 9.32 4.67
C MET A 11 5.60 9.50 4.91
N LYS A 12 5.08 10.71 4.66
CA LYS A 12 3.63 10.99 4.64
C LYS A 12 2.99 10.58 3.31
N ILE A 13 2.93 9.28 3.05
CA ILE A 13 2.40 8.69 1.81
C ILE A 13 1.38 7.59 2.06
N TRP A 14 1.05 7.31 3.33
CA TRP A 14 0.20 6.20 3.73
C TRP A 14 -1.25 6.62 3.90
N MET A 15 -2.15 5.66 3.68
CA MET A 15 -3.59 5.79 3.77
C MET A 15 -4.24 4.45 4.12
N LEU A 16 -5.54 4.46 4.37
CA LEU A 16 -6.32 3.24 4.58
C LEU A 16 -6.97 2.80 3.27
N TRP A 17 -7.32 1.53 3.16
CA TRP A 17 -8.18 1.05 2.09
C TRP A 17 -9.26 0.12 2.63
N ARG A 18 -10.36 0.02 1.89
CA ARG A 18 -11.49 -0.87 2.18
C ARG A 18 -11.94 -1.55 0.90
N TRP A 19 -12.58 -2.72 1.05
CA TRP A 19 -13.27 -3.34 -0.07
C TRP A 19 -14.45 -2.48 -0.52
N ALA A 20 -14.59 -2.36 -1.82
CA ALA A 20 -15.72 -1.73 -2.47
C ALA A 20 -16.03 -2.53 -3.75
N THR A 21 -17.09 -2.14 -4.44
CA THR A 21 -17.47 -2.70 -5.73
C THR A 21 -17.32 -1.62 -6.80
N ASP A 22 -16.68 -1.96 -7.92
CA ASP A 22 -16.59 -1.06 -9.06
C ASP A 22 -17.92 -0.97 -9.83
N GLN A 23 -17.97 -0.15 -10.88
CA GLN A 23 -19.17 0.04 -11.72
C GLN A 23 -19.62 -1.24 -12.43
N LYS A 24 -18.76 -2.26 -12.53
CA LYS A 24 -19.02 -3.54 -13.20
C LYS A 24 -19.32 -4.67 -12.21
N GLY A 25 -19.47 -4.37 -10.92
CA GLY A 25 -19.72 -5.37 -9.90
C GLY A 25 -18.47 -6.09 -9.38
N LYS A 26 -17.26 -5.68 -9.80
CA LYS A 26 -16.01 -6.35 -9.38
C LYS A 26 -15.50 -5.78 -8.04
N PRO A 27 -15.00 -6.63 -7.14
CA PRO A 27 -14.33 -6.17 -5.93
C PRO A 27 -13.12 -5.29 -6.26
N THR A 28 -12.98 -4.18 -5.55
CA THR A 28 -11.87 -3.23 -5.69
C THR A 28 -11.41 -2.72 -4.34
N LYS A 29 -10.13 -2.37 -4.24
CA LYS A 29 -9.55 -1.73 -3.04
C LYS A 29 -9.72 -0.22 -3.18
N LYS A 30 -10.64 0.36 -2.41
CA LYS A 30 -10.90 1.81 -2.43
C LYS A 30 -10.12 2.50 -1.31
N PRO A 31 -9.20 3.42 -1.64
CA PRO A 31 -8.45 4.15 -0.62
C PRO A 31 -9.37 5.19 0.08
N PHE A 32 -9.07 5.48 1.35
CA PHE A 32 -9.69 6.54 2.12
C PHE A 32 -8.71 7.10 3.16
N ALA A 33 -8.91 8.35 3.57
CA ALA A 33 -7.96 9.03 4.46
C ALA A 33 -8.00 8.42 5.87
N ALA A 34 -6.86 8.42 6.58
CA ALA A 34 -6.76 7.87 7.93
C ALA A 34 -7.69 8.59 8.94
N LYS A 35 -7.96 9.88 8.71
CA LYS A 35 -8.90 10.69 9.50
C LYS A 35 -10.36 10.56 9.05
N GLY A 36 -10.65 9.67 8.10
CA GLY A 36 -11.94 9.57 7.42
C GLY A 36 -12.04 10.50 6.20
N GLY A 37 -12.97 10.21 5.31
CA GLY A 37 -13.16 10.95 4.05
C GLY A 37 -12.38 10.36 2.87
N ALA A 38 -12.55 10.99 1.70
CA ALA A 38 -11.93 10.53 0.46
C ALA A 38 -10.41 10.79 0.44
N THR A 39 -9.69 9.93 -0.28
CA THR A 39 -8.28 10.11 -0.62
C THR A 39 -8.04 9.49 -2.01
N GLY A 40 -6.87 9.75 -2.57
CA GLY A 40 -6.37 9.11 -3.78
C GLY A 40 -4.86 9.04 -3.74
N THR A 41 -4.25 8.62 -4.86
CA THR A 41 -2.81 8.44 -5.01
C THR A 41 -2.17 9.51 -5.90
N ASP A 42 -2.93 10.47 -6.41
CA ASP A 42 -2.40 11.67 -7.07
C ASP A 42 -2.08 12.80 -6.07
N ASP A 43 -1.10 13.64 -6.41
CA ASP A 43 -0.49 14.61 -5.48
C ASP A 43 -1.48 15.63 -4.90
N LYS A 44 -2.65 15.83 -5.52
CA LYS A 44 -3.73 16.67 -4.96
C LYS A 44 -4.26 16.15 -3.62
N TRP A 45 -4.13 14.86 -3.33
CA TRP A 45 -4.49 14.25 -2.04
C TRP A 45 -3.32 14.18 -1.06
N SER A 46 -2.16 14.75 -1.38
CA SER A 46 -1.01 14.71 -0.44
C SER A 46 -1.34 15.22 0.97
N HIS A 47 -2.29 16.15 1.08
CA HIS A 47 -2.78 16.69 2.35
C HIS A 47 -3.59 15.70 3.20
N THR A 48 -4.03 14.56 2.65
CA THR A 48 -4.79 13.52 3.37
C THR A 48 -3.94 12.31 3.76
N TRP A 49 -2.70 12.22 3.28
CA TRP A 49 -1.78 11.13 3.59
C TRP A 49 -1.10 11.33 4.95
N VAL A 50 -0.73 10.20 5.57
CA VAL A 50 -0.11 10.13 6.89
C VAL A 50 1.13 9.24 6.86
N THR A 51 1.85 9.15 7.97
CA THR A 51 2.94 8.17 8.15
C THR A 51 2.39 6.75 8.35
N TYR A 52 3.23 5.73 8.24
CA TYR A 52 2.81 4.34 8.44
C TYR A 52 2.22 4.11 9.83
N SER A 53 2.89 4.62 10.87
CA SER A 53 2.45 4.45 12.26
C SER A 53 1.07 5.08 12.51
N GLU A 54 0.82 6.25 11.94
CA GLU A 54 -0.49 6.91 11.99
C GLU A 54 -1.56 6.11 11.23
N ALA A 55 -1.24 5.54 10.07
CA ALA A 55 -2.16 4.70 9.31
C ALA A 55 -2.51 3.40 10.04
N VAL A 56 -1.51 2.69 10.60
CA VAL A 56 -1.74 1.46 11.38
C VAL A 56 -2.61 1.75 12.60
N LYS A 57 -2.29 2.79 13.36
CA LYS A 57 -3.11 3.21 14.51
C LYS A 57 -4.53 3.58 14.09
N ALA A 58 -4.71 4.28 12.97
CA ALA A 58 -6.03 4.60 12.46
C ALA A 58 -6.81 3.33 12.05
N LYS A 59 -6.13 2.33 11.47
CA LYS A 59 -6.72 1.04 11.10
C LYS A 59 -7.21 0.26 12.33
N GLU A 60 -6.45 0.26 13.43
CA GLU A 60 -6.83 -0.42 14.69
C GLU A 60 -8.16 0.09 15.26
N HIS A 61 -8.46 1.38 15.07
CA HIS A 61 -9.68 2.03 15.55
C HIS A 61 -10.78 2.17 14.49
N ASN A 62 -10.58 1.64 13.28
CA ASN A 62 -11.51 1.80 12.17
C ASN A 62 -11.89 0.45 11.56
N SER A 63 -13.01 -0.10 11.99
CA SER A 63 -13.53 -1.40 11.52
C SER A 63 -13.90 -1.41 10.03
N ALA A 64 -14.06 -0.25 9.38
CA ALA A 64 -14.27 -0.19 7.94
C ALA A 64 -12.97 -0.35 7.14
N ALA A 65 -11.80 -0.22 7.77
CA ALA A 65 -10.50 -0.39 7.12
C ALA A 65 -10.18 -1.89 6.93
N ALA A 66 -10.00 -2.30 5.68
CA ALA A 66 -9.52 -3.63 5.36
C ALA A 66 -7.98 -3.72 5.42
N GLY A 67 -7.28 -2.59 5.25
CA GLY A 67 -5.83 -2.54 5.40
C GLY A 67 -5.24 -1.14 5.22
N VAL A 68 -3.91 -1.10 5.21
CA VAL A 68 -3.10 0.09 4.95
C VAL A 68 -2.52 -0.02 3.54
N GLY A 69 -2.33 1.12 2.87
CA GLY A 69 -1.63 1.21 1.59
C GLY A 69 -0.87 2.53 1.49
N PHE A 70 -0.02 2.68 0.49
CA PHE A 70 0.74 3.90 0.28
C PHE A 70 0.84 4.30 -1.19
N LYS A 71 1.11 5.58 -1.43
CA LYS A 71 1.44 6.12 -2.75
C LYS A 71 2.90 5.82 -3.06
N ILE A 72 3.18 5.18 -4.21
CA ILE A 72 4.54 4.89 -4.65
C ILE A 72 5.31 6.22 -4.81
N PRO A 73 6.42 6.44 -4.07
CA PRO A 73 7.20 7.66 -4.17
C PRO A 73 7.95 7.75 -5.51
N LYS A 74 8.33 8.96 -5.91
CA LYS A 74 9.17 9.15 -7.10
C LYS A 74 10.50 8.44 -6.91
N GLY A 75 10.97 7.73 -7.94
CA GLY A 75 12.21 6.94 -7.87
C GLY A 75 12.01 5.49 -7.41
N TYR A 76 10.79 5.12 -7.00
CA TYR A 76 10.44 3.76 -6.61
C TYR A 76 9.49 3.14 -7.65
N TYR A 77 9.46 1.82 -7.70
CA TYR A 77 8.48 1.04 -8.43
C TYR A 77 8.00 -0.12 -7.56
N PHE A 78 6.84 -0.66 -7.89
CA PHE A 78 6.25 -1.83 -7.26
C PHE A 78 6.05 -2.91 -8.32
N ILE A 79 6.41 -4.15 -7.99
CA ILE A 79 6.16 -5.32 -8.83
C ILE A 79 5.08 -6.13 -8.12
N ASP A 80 3.93 -6.26 -8.77
CA ASP A 80 2.84 -7.10 -8.31
C ASP A 80 2.85 -8.41 -9.12
N ILE A 81 2.92 -9.56 -8.44
CA ILE A 81 2.90 -10.88 -9.08
C ILE A 81 1.72 -11.67 -8.52
N ASP A 82 0.65 -11.71 -9.30
CA ASP A 82 -0.54 -12.47 -8.93
C ASP A 82 -0.45 -13.94 -9.35
N HIS A 83 -1.10 -14.81 -8.56
CA HIS A 83 -1.38 -16.20 -8.90
C HIS A 83 -0.15 -17.07 -9.23
N LYS A 84 0.98 -16.78 -8.58
CA LYS A 84 2.22 -17.54 -8.70
C LYS A 84 2.70 -18.02 -7.34
N GLU A 85 3.18 -19.26 -7.31
CA GLU A 85 3.86 -19.81 -6.14
C GLU A 85 5.27 -19.26 -6.04
N LEU A 86 5.83 -19.23 -4.83
CA LEU A 86 7.18 -18.74 -4.58
C LEU A 86 8.24 -19.52 -5.40
N THR A 87 8.00 -20.80 -5.67
CA THR A 87 8.89 -21.67 -6.45
C THR A 87 8.84 -21.44 -7.95
N ASP A 88 7.94 -20.59 -8.45
CA ASP A 88 7.89 -20.25 -9.87
C ASP A 88 9.22 -19.61 -10.32
N PRO A 89 9.85 -20.08 -11.41
CA PRO A 89 11.14 -19.56 -11.86
C PRO A 89 11.15 -18.05 -12.15
N LEU A 90 10.02 -17.47 -12.58
CA LEU A 90 9.89 -16.03 -12.78
C LEU A 90 9.95 -15.29 -11.44
N VAL A 91 9.25 -15.80 -10.42
CA VAL A 91 9.25 -15.21 -9.07
C VAL A 91 10.66 -15.25 -8.49
N GLN A 92 11.33 -16.41 -8.55
CA GLN A 92 12.71 -16.56 -8.09
C GLN A 92 13.68 -15.62 -8.82
N THR A 93 13.50 -15.46 -10.13
CA THR A 93 14.32 -14.53 -10.94
C THR A 93 14.11 -13.08 -10.52
N ILE A 94 12.86 -12.67 -10.27
CA ILE A 94 12.54 -11.30 -9.84
C ILE A 94 13.12 -11.04 -8.46
N LEU A 95 12.91 -11.93 -7.49
CA LEU A 95 13.45 -11.80 -6.13
C LEU A 95 14.98 -11.67 -6.15
N ALA A 96 15.67 -12.58 -6.84
CA ALA A 96 17.14 -12.57 -6.92
C ALA A 96 17.70 -11.33 -7.63
N ARG A 97 16.98 -10.79 -8.63
CA ARG A 97 17.43 -9.60 -9.38
C ARG A 97 17.29 -8.32 -8.57
N HIS A 98 16.25 -8.22 -7.76
CA HIS A 98 15.90 -6.98 -7.08
C HIS A 98 16.46 -6.89 -5.66
N ASP A 99 16.62 -8.04 -4.98
CA ASP A 99 17.17 -8.16 -3.62
C ASP A 99 16.69 -7.03 -2.69
N SER A 100 15.37 -6.86 -2.66
CA SER A 100 14.69 -5.76 -1.97
C SER A 100 13.49 -6.32 -1.21
N TYR A 101 12.74 -5.45 -0.55
CA TYR A 101 11.55 -5.85 0.21
C TYR A 101 10.52 -6.60 -0.66
N ALA A 102 10.04 -7.74 -0.15
CA ALA A 102 8.98 -8.54 -0.72
C ALA A 102 8.04 -9.04 0.40
N GLU A 103 6.74 -9.07 0.14
CA GLU A 103 5.66 -9.49 1.06
C GLU A 103 4.63 -10.39 0.36
#